data_AF-A0A349DYD9-F1
#
_entry.id   AF-A0A349DYD9-F1
#
_cell.length_a   1.000
_cell.length_b   1.000
_cell.length_c   1.000
_cell.angle_alpha   90.00
_cell.angle_beta   90.00
_cell.angle_gamma   90.00
#
_symmetry.space_group_name_H-M   'P 1'
#
loop_
_entity.id
_entity.type
_entity.pdbx_description
1 polymer ?
#
loop_
_entity_poly.entity_id
_entity_poly.type
_entity_poly.pdbx_seq_one_letter_code
_entity_poly.pdbx_strand_id
1 'polypeptide(L)'
;MNTYGKVFRITTFGESHGTAIGVTIDGCPPNLELDIAHIQQELNRRRPGQSKIVTQRKEPDQVQIVSGIFEGKTTGTPLTLIIWNQDAKSKDYSHIATKYRPSHADYTYQQKYGIRDYRGGG
;
A
#
# COMPACT_ATOMS: atom_id res chain seq x y z
N MET A 1 6.52 13.85 1.68
CA MET A 1 5.72 14.05 0.45
C MET A 1 5.29 12.68 -0.03
N ASN A 2 3.99 12.43 -0.17
CA ASN A 2 3.39 11.13 -0.52
C ASN A 2 2.66 11.15 -1.87
N THR A 3 2.80 12.23 -2.64
CA THR A 3 2.18 12.40 -3.96
C THR A 3 3.26 12.47 -5.04
N TYR A 4 3.05 11.75 -6.13
CA TYR A 4 3.87 11.77 -7.34
C TYR A 4 3.04 12.26 -8.53
N GLY A 5 3.64 13.08 -9.40
CA GLY A 5 3.01 13.60 -10.63
C GLY A 5 2.55 15.06 -10.55
N LYS A 6 1.96 15.55 -11.65
CA LYS A 6 1.50 16.96 -11.80
C LYS A 6 0.03 17.04 -12.19
N VAL A 7 -0.28 16.62 -13.42
CA VAL A 7 -1.66 16.52 -13.92
C VAL A 7 -2.27 15.20 -13.49
N PHE A 8 -1.61 14.10 -13.84
CA PHE A 8 -1.90 12.78 -13.30
C PHE A 8 -1.13 12.61 -11.99
N ARG A 9 -1.85 12.58 -10.87
CA ARG A 9 -1.28 12.58 -9.51
C ARG A 9 -1.63 11.28 -8.80
N ILE A 10 -0.63 10.64 -8.23
CA ILE A 10 -0.76 9.39 -7.47
C ILE A 10 -0.39 9.70 -6.03
N THR A 11 -1.32 9.53 -5.11
CA THR A 11 -1.11 9.78 -3.67
C THR A 11 -1.31 8.49 -2.90
N THR A 12 -0.28 8.02 -2.20
CA THR A 12 -0.36 6.80 -1.38
C THR A 12 -0.71 7.12 0.06
N PHE A 13 -1.43 6.23 0.71
CA PHE A 13 -1.77 6.32 2.13
C PHE A 13 -1.77 4.95 2.82
N GLY A 14 -1.81 4.99 4.15
CA GLY A 14 -1.86 3.81 5.00
C GLY A 14 -0.47 3.26 5.32
N GLU A 15 -0.41 2.54 6.43
CA GLU A 15 0.79 1.92 6.97
C GLU A 15 0.75 0.40 6.76
N SER A 16 1.93 -0.20 6.59
CA SER A 16 2.08 -1.67 6.44
C SER A 16 1.43 -2.52 7.55
N HIS A 17 1.24 -1.96 8.74
CA HIS A 17 0.61 -2.61 9.89
C HIS A 17 -0.70 -1.93 10.32
N GLY A 18 -1.18 -0.97 9.51
CA GLY A 18 -2.50 -0.36 9.68
C GLY A 18 -3.62 -1.29 9.19
N THR A 19 -4.85 -0.78 9.16
CA THR A 19 -6.02 -1.56 8.71
C THR A 19 -5.98 -1.85 7.20
N ALA A 20 -5.52 -0.87 6.42
CA ALA A 20 -5.44 -0.95 4.98
C ALA A 20 -4.33 -0.03 4.46
N ILE A 21 -3.83 -0.34 3.27
CA ILE A 21 -3.04 0.57 2.46
C ILE A 21 -3.83 0.94 1.22
N GLY A 22 -3.51 2.06 0.60
CA GLY A 22 -4.23 2.47 -0.58
C GLY A 22 -3.57 3.58 -1.36
N VAL A 23 -4.24 3.91 -2.46
CA VAL A 23 -3.82 4.96 -3.37
C VAL A 23 -5.03 5.72 -3.89
N THR A 24 -4.89 7.03 -3.98
CA THR A 24 -5.82 7.90 -4.69
C THR A 24 -5.12 8.48 -5.90
N ILE A 25 -5.73 8.27 -7.06
CA ILE A 25 -5.26 8.74 -8.36
C ILE A 25 -6.17 9.86 -8.82
N ASP A 26 -5.60 11.03 -9.07
CA ASP A 26 -6.30 12.22 -9.53
C ASP A 26 -5.80 12.63 -10.92
N GLY A 27 -6.66 13.25 -11.72
CA GLY A 27 -6.40 13.61 -13.11
C GLY A 27 -6.51 12.45 -14.11
N CYS A 28 -7.17 11.35 -13.72
CA CYS A 28 -7.53 10.29 -14.66
C CYS A 28 -8.69 10.78 -15.56
N PRO A 29 -8.58 10.71 -16.90
CA PRO A 29 -9.68 11.09 -17.79
C PRO A 29 -10.95 10.27 -17.55
N PRO A 30 -12.14 10.83 -17.78
CA PRO A 30 -13.40 10.07 -17.74
C PRO A 30 -13.52 9.11 -18.92
N ASN A 31 -14.44 8.15 -18.80
CA ASN A 31 -14.84 7.19 -19.84
C ASN A 31 -13.74 6.21 -20.29
N LEU A 32 -12.73 5.97 -19.45
CA LEU A 32 -11.77 4.90 -19.65
C LEU A 32 -12.29 3.61 -19.01
N GLU A 33 -12.27 2.51 -19.76
CA GLU A 33 -12.57 1.19 -19.21
C GLU A 33 -11.47 0.75 -18.26
N LEU A 34 -11.88 0.29 -17.07
CA LEU A 34 -10.95 -0.17 -16.04
C LEU A 34 -11.10 -1.67 -15.83
N ASP A 35 -10.08 -2.42 -16.24
CA ASP A 35 -10.02 -3.87 -16.01
C ASP A 35 -9.50 -4.15 -14.59
N ILE A 36 -10.44 -4.40 -13.68
CA ILE A 36 -10.15 -4.75 -12.29
C ILE A 36 -9.38 -6.08 -12.21
N ALA A 37 -9.65 -7.03 -13.11
CA ALA A 37 -8.96 -8.31 -13.13
C ALA A 37 -7.49 -8.13 -13.54
N HIS A 38 -7.21 -7.25 -14.50
CA HIS A 38 -5.85 -6.89 -14.86
C HIS A 38 -5.08 -6.23 -13.69
N ILE A 39 -5.72 -5.31 -12.96
CA ILE A 39 -5.12 -4.71 -11.75
C ILE A 39 -4.80 -5.80 -10.72
N GLN A 40 -5.72 -6.73 -10.47
CA GLN A 40 -5.49 -7.82 -9.54
C GLN A 40 -4.36 -8.77 -10.00
N GLN A 41 -4.23 -9.02 -11.30
CA GLN A 41 -3.12 -9.80 -11.86
C GLN A 41 -1.76 -9.14 -11.58
N GLU A 42 -1.67 -7.82 -11.77
CA GLU A 42 -0.44 -7.07 -11.47
C GLU A 42 -0.11 -7.07 -9.97
N LEU A 43 -1.12 -7.01 -9.10
CA LEU A 43 -0.94 -7.19 -7.66
C LEU A 43 -0.46 -8.60 -7.31
N ASN A 44 -1.04 -9.63 -7.93
CA ASN A 44 -0.61 -11.01 -7.75
C ASN A 44 0.84 -11.22 -8.19
N ARG A 45 1.27 -10.56 -9.28
CA ARG A 45 2.64 -10.58 -9.78
C ARG A 45 3.62 -9.93 -8.79
N ARG A 46 3.21 -8.85 -8.13
CA ARG A 46 4.01 -8.13 -7.11
C ARG A 46 4.11 -8.90 -5.79
N ARG A 47 3.10 -9.69 -5.43
CA ARG A 47 2.96 -10.28 -4.10
C ARG A 47 4.20 -11.11 -3.70
N PRO A 48 4.77 -10.92 -2.49
CA PRO A 48 5.82 -11.79 -1.96
C PRO A 48 5.31 -13.23 -1.73
N GLY A 49 6.19 -14.19 -1.46
CA GLY A 49 5.76 -15.58 -1.24
C GLY A 49 5.70 -16.46 -2.49
N GLN A 50 6.13 -15.97 -3.66
CA GLN A 50 6.16 -16.75 -4.90
C GLN A 50 7.26 -17.83 -4.94
N SER A 51 8.18 -17.85 -3.97
CA SER A 51 9.21 -18.88 -3.85
C SER A 51 9.32 -19.39 -2.41
N LYS A 52 9.92 -20.57 -2.23
CA LYS A 52 10.11 -21.19 -0.89
C LYS A 52 11.08 -20.41 0.02
N ILE A 53 11.78 -19.40 -0.50
CA ILE A 53 12.85 -18.65 0.19
C ILE A 53 12.35 -17.28 0.67
N VAL A 54 11.19 -16.82 0.20
CA VAL A 54 10.60 -15.52 0.56
C VAL A 54 9.53 -15.67 1.65
N THR A 55 9.10 -14.54 2.22
CA THR A 55 8.13 -14.49 3.32
C THR A 55 6.89 -15.33 3.01
N GLN A 56 6.45 -16.16 3.95
CA GLN A 56 5.26 -17.02 3.77
C GLN A 56 3.93 -16.27 3.97
N ARG A 57 3.94 -14.94 4.09
CA ARG A 57 2.71 -14.16 4.23
C ARG A 57 1.83 -14.37 3.00
N LYS A 58 0.60 -14.83 3.25
CA LYS A 58 -0.44 -14.98 2.22
C LYS A 58 -1.43 -13.82 2.36
N GLU A 59 -0.95 -12.59 2.21
CA GLU A 59 -1.85 -11.47 2.03
C GLU A 59 -2.48 -11.63 0.64
N PRO A 60 -3.81 -11.73 0.51
CA PRO A 60 -4.41 -11.97 -0.79
C PRO A 60 -4.29 -10.75 -1.72
N ASP A 61 -3.80 -9.60 -1.21
CA ASP A 61 -3.62 -8.33 -1.93
C ASP A 61 -4.85 -8.00 -2.79
N GLN A 62 -6.04 -8.21 -2.23
CA GLN A 62 -7.29 -7.96 -2.94
C GLN A 62 -7.52 -6.46 -3.05
N VAL A 63 -7.62 -5.98 -4.29
CA VAL A 63 -7.93 -4.58 -4.55
C VAL A 63 -9.42 -4.33 -4.45
N GLN A 64 -9.78 -3.25 -3.76
CA GLN A 64 -11.13 -2.72 -3.73
C GLN A 64 -11.12 -1.28 -4.23
N ILE A 65 -12.01 -0.98 -5.17
CA ILE A 65 -12.21 0.40 -5.66
C ILE A 65 -13.28 1.07 -4.78
N VAL A 66 -12.96 2.26 -4.29
CA VAL A 66 -13.80 3.03 -3.37
C VAL A 66 -14.48 4.21 -4.07
N SER A 67 -13.85 4.80 -5.09
CA SER A 67 -14.36 5.97 -5.80
C SER A 67 -13.81 6.05 -7.22
N GLY A 68 -14.40 6.91 -8.07
CA GLY A 68 -13.84 7.26 -9.37
C GLY A 68 -14.23 6.33 -10.52
N ILE A 69 -15.16 5.40 -10.28
CA ILE A 69 -15.69 4.46 -11.29
C ILE A 69 -17.22 4.44 -11.27
N PHE A 70 -17.83 4.30 -12.44
CA PHE A 70 -19.25 4.05 -12.64
C PHE A 70 -19.41 3.14 -13.86
N GLU A 71 -20.19 2.05 -13.73
CA GLU A 71 -20.43 1.09 -14.82
C GLU A 71 -19.14 0.58 -15.53
N GLY A 72 -18.09 0.32 -14.75
CA GLY A 72 -16.81 -0.18 -15.28
C GLY A 72 -15.92 0.88 -15.94
N LYS A 73 -16.32 2.16 -15.90
CA LYS A 73 -15.59 3.26 -16.52
C LYS A 73 -15.22 4.35 -15.53
N THR A 74 -14.09 5.00 -15.77
CA THR A 74 -13.64 6.13 -14.96
C THR A 74 -14.60 7.32 -15.10
N THR A 75 -14.82 8.05 -14.00
CA THR A 75 -15.74 9.20 -13.97
C THR A 75 -15.03 10.54 -14.19
N GLY A 76 -13.70 10.56 -14.22
CA GLY A 76 -12.90 11.78 -14.20
C GLY A 76 -12.68 12.37 -12.79
N THR A 77 -13.35 11.81 -11.78
CA THR A 77 -13.13 12.15 -10.37
C THR A 77 -12.02 11.27 -9.78
N PRO A 78 -11.47 11.59 -8.59
CA PRO A 78 -10.39 10.81 -8.01
C PRO A 78 -10.73 9.32 -7.86
N LEU A 79 -9.88 8.48 -8.43
CA LEU A 79 -9.95 7.02 -8.38
C LEU A 79 -9.21 6.54 -7.13
N THR A 80 -9.95 5.99 -6.16
CA THR A 80 -9.36 5.50 -4.91
C THR A 80 -9.42 3.98 -4.87
N LEU A 81 -8.27 3.35 -4.62
CA LEU A 81 -8.13 1.91 -4.46
C LEU A 81 -7.54 1.59 -3.09
N ILE A 82 -8.05 0.55 -2.45
CA ILE A 82 -7.58 0.08 -1.15
C ILE A 82 -7.26 -1.41 -1.20
N ILE A 83 -6.32 -1.81 -0.35
CA ILE A 83 -5.96 -3.20 -0.07
C ILE A 83 -6.00 -3.37 1.44
N TRP A 84 -6.78 -4.34 1.92
CA TRP A 84 -6.91 -4.63 3.34
C TRP A 84 -5.75 -5.48 3.86
N ASN A 85 -5.15 -5.07 4.98
CA ASN A 85 -4.10 -5.84 5.63
C ASN A 85 -4.74 -6.97 6.44
N GLN A 86 -4.74 -8.20 5.92
CA GLN A 86 -5.42 -9.33 6.58
C GLN A 86 -4.54 -10.10 7.58
N ASP A 87 -3.22 -10.02 7.49
CA ASP A 87 -2.30 -10.84 8.30
C ASP A 87 -1.18 -10.03 8.95
N ALA A 88 -1.49 -8.84 9.45
CA ALA A 88 -0.58 -7.99 10.20
C ALA A 88 -0.25 -8.60 11.58
N LYS A 89 0.65 -9.60 11.61
CA LYS A 89 1.18 -10.20 12.84
C LYS A 89 2.15 -9.28 13.55
N SER A 90 1.60 -8.28 14.24
CA SER A 90 2.36 -7.30 15.01
C SER A 90 3.26 -7.93 16.09
N LYS A 91 2.91 -9.13 16.60
CA LYS A 91 3.62 -9.82 17.69
C LYS A 91 5.04 -10.25 17.32
N ASP A 92 5.29 -10.56 16.05
CA ASP A 92 6.59 -11.05 15.57
C ASP A 92 7.68 -9.96 15.66
N TYR A 93 7.29 -8.69 15.78
CA TYR A 93 8.20 -7.54 15.82
C TYR A 93 8.46 -6.98 17.22
N SER A 94 7.88 -7.58 18.28
CA SER A 94 8.06 -7.11 19.66
C SER A 94 9.54 -7.04 20.10
N HIS A 95 10.36 -7.99 19.66
CA HIS A 95 11.78 -8.08 20.01
C HIS A 95 12.66 -6.98 19.40
N ILE A 96 12.18 -6.25 18.39
CA ILE A 96 12.89 -5.10 17.77
C ILE A 96 12.39 -3.75 18.28
N ALA A 97 11.43 -3.71 19.21
CA ALA A 97 10.88 -2.48 19.77
C ALA A 97 11.92 -1.59 20.45
N THR A 98 13.03 -2.17 20.92
CA THR A 98 14.12 -1.45 21.60
C THR A 98 15.41 -1.34 20.77
N LYS A 99 15.42 -1.84 19.53
CA LYS A 99 16.62 -1.90 18.69
C LYS A 99 16.40 -1.18 17.36
N TYR A 100 17.44 -0.58 16.79
CA TYR A 100 17.44 -0.08 15.42
C TYR A 100 18.00 -1.17 14.51
N ARG A 101 17.27 -1.54 13.44
CA ARG A 101 17.76 -2.56 12.50
C ARG A 101 18.83 -1.94 11.60
N PRO A 102 20.00 -2.59 11.44
CA PRO A 102 21.00 -2.13 10.48
C PRO A 102 20.40 -1.97 9.08
N SER A 103 20.79 -0.91 8.38
CA SER A 103 20.32 -0.58 7.02
C SER A 103 18.79 -0.33 6.88
N HIS A 104 18.07 -0.08 7.97
CA HIS A 104 16.65 0.29 7.95
C HIS A 104 16.42 1.74 8.37
N ALA A 105 15.23 2.26 8.06
CA ALA A 105 14.83 3.64 8.35
C ALA A 105 14.53 3.92 9.83
N ASP A 106 14.63 2.93 10.72
CA ASP A 106 14.18 3.03 12.12
C ASP A 106 14.75 4.27 12.84
N TYR A 107 16.07 4.48 12.73
CA TYR A 107 16.76 5.58 13.41
C TYR A 107 16.42 6.93 12.77
N THR A 108 16.49 7.02 11.44
CA THR A 108 16.25 8.28 10.73
C THR A 108 14.80 8.74 10.87
N TYR A 109 13.84 7.81 10.92
CA TYR A 109 12.43 8.13 11.16
C TYR A 109 12.22 8.71 12.55
N GLN A 110 12.79 8.08 13.58
CA GLN A 110 12.72 8.58 14.96
C GLN A 110 13.39 9.93 15.14
N GLN A 111 14.57 10.14 14.54
CA GLN A 111 15.25 11.43 14.62
C GLN A 111 14.47 12.55 13.90
N LYS A 112 13.79 12.24 12.80
CA LYS A 112 13.04 13.23 12.03
C LYS A 112 11.70 13.59 12.65
N TYR A 113 10.97 12.62 13.20
CA TYR A 113 9.59 12.81 13.63
C TYR A 113 9.36 12.60 15.14
N GLY A 114 10.39 12.19 15.91
CA GLY A 114 10.31 11.94 17.35
C GLY A 114 9.57 10.65 17.75
N ILE A 115 8.98 9.95 16.78
CA ILE A 115 8.22 8.71 16.98
C ILE A 115 8.69 7.61 16.03
N ARG A 116 8.38 6.36 16.38
CA ARG A 116 8.71 5.18 15.57
C ARG A 116 7.73 4.03 15.83
N ASP A 117 7.02 3.60 14.81
CA ASP A 117 6.35 2.31 14.75
C ASP A 117 7.34 1.22 14.30
N TYR A 118 7.92 0.56 15.29
CA TYR A 118 8.87 -0.54 15.09
C TYR A 118 8.27 -1.76 14.38
N ARG A 119 6.94 -1.85 14.26
CA ARG A 119 6.28 -2.92 13.52
C ARG A 119 6.45 -2.71 12.02
N GLY A 120 6.51 -1.46 11.57
CA GLY A 120 6.44 -1.06 10.16
C GLY A 120 7.66 -0.31 9.61
N GLY A 121 7.40 0.45 8.54
CA GLY A 121 8.37 1.25 7.80
C GLY A 121 8.53 2.68 8.33
N GLY A 122 8.30 2.88 9.63
CA GLY A 122 8.29 4.20 10.26
C GLY A 122 7.21 4.32 11.32
#